data_AF-A0A3B8WVN0-F1
#
_entry.id   AF-A0A3B8WVN0-F1
#
_cell.length_a   1.000
_cell.length_b   1.000
_cell.length_c   1.000
_cell.angle_alpha   90.00
_cell.angle_beta   90.00
_cell.angle_gamma   90.00
#
_symmetry.space_group_name_H-M   'P 1'
#
loop_
_entity.id
_entity.type
_entity.pdbx_description
1 polymer ?
#
loop_
_entity_poly.entity_id
_entity_poly.type
_entity_poly.pdbx_seq_one_letter_code
_entity_poly.pdbx_strand_id
1 'polypeptide(L)'
;LRDRNQKLERHLQQFIENADANQAVYDRIGELAVTLVETNSLESLLQTLCNHLADHFSVDAVAVELPDDGLNPLPEIAHPASGPDTAFDKPYLGEPPDSIEVASLFGERGAEIQSVAILPLTGVAAGGLLLLASNEHERFRPDLGTRLLTQVAALLSALLGRYLNPLTPE
;
A
#
# COMPACT_ATOMS: atom_id res chain seq x y z
N LEU A 1 13.23 -9.96 43.86
CA LEU A 1 14.33 -9.65 42.92
C LEU A 1 14.37 -10.61 41.72
N ARG A 2 14.20 -11.94 41.90
CA ARG A 2 14.10 -12.90 40.76
C ARG A 2 12.90 -12.65 39.82
N ASP A 3 11.75 -12.28 40.37
CA ASP A 3 10.52 -12.03 39.59
C ASP A 3 10.57 -10.79 38.68
N ARG A 4 11.37 -9.78 39.06
CA ARG A 4 11.58 -8.57 38.23
C ARG A 4 12.54 -8.85 37.06
N ASN A 5 13.54 -9.71 37.24
CA ASN A 5 14.44 -10.12 36.16
C ASN A 5 13.70 -10.92 35.09
N GLN A 6 12.84 -11.86 35.46
CA GLN A 6 12.07 -12.66 34.50
C GLN A 6 10.99 -11.85 33.74
N LYS A 7 10.49 -10.74 34.30
CA LYS A 7 9.59 -9.82 33.60
C LYS A 7 10.34 -8.94 32.60
N LEU A 8 11.54 -8.47 32.95
CA LEU A 8 12.41 -7.70 32.05
C LEU A 8 12.94 -8.57 30.90
N GLU A 9 13.35 -9.81 31.17
CA GLU A 9 13.78 -10.77 30.13
C GLU A 9 12.64 -11.10 29.16
N ARG A 10 11.41 -11.31 29.66
CA ARG A 10 10.24 -11.50 28.79
C ARG A 10 9.92 -10.27 27.95
N HIS A 11 10.02 -9.07 28.49
CA HIS A 11 9.79 -7.85 27.72
C HIS A 11 10.88 -7.65 26.65
N LEU A 12 12.15 -7.94 26.97
CA LEU A 12 13.23 -7.92 25.97
C LEU A 12 13.05 -9.00 24.91
N GLN A 13 12.63 -10.22 25.28
CA GLN A 13 12.29 -11.29 24.34
C GLN A 13 11.16 -10.85 23.39
N GLN A 14 10.13 -10.18 23.93
CA GLN A 14 9.02 -9.65 23.14
C GLN A 14 9.43 -8.46 22.27
N PHE A 15 10.37 -7.62 22.71
CA PHE A 15 10.96 -6.55 21.89
C PHE A 15 11.92 -7.09 20.83
N ILE A 16 12.63 -8.19 21.09
CA ILE A 16 13.54 -8.87 20.14
C ILE A 16 12.70 -9.63 19.10
N GLU A 17 11.66 -10.36 19.50
CA GLU A 17 10.70 -10.99 18.60
C GLU A 17 9.97 -9.94 17.73
N ASN A 18 9.60 -8.79 18.31
CA ASN A 18 9.08 -7.65 17.54
C ASN A 18 10.14 -6.97 16.66
N ALA A 19 11.42 -6.98 17.05
CA ALA A 19 12.50 -6.42 16.24
C ALA A 19 12.85 -7.33 15.06
N ASP A 20 12.88 -8.65 15.26
CA ASP A 20 13.12 -9.64 14.20
C ASP A 20 11.94 -9.73 13.23
N ALA A 21 10.71 -9.66 13.75
CA ALA A 21 9.52 -9.54 12.90
C ALA A 21 9.53 -8.24 12.10
N ASN A 22 9.87 -7.11 12.73
CA ASN A 22 10.00 -5.83 12.02
C ASN A 22 11.16 -5.84 11.00
N GLN A 23 12.29 -6.47 11.33
CA GLN A 23 13.42 -6.61 10.44
C GLN A 23 13.05 -7.43 9.21
N ALA A 24 12.36 -8.57 9.39
CA ALA A 24 11.85 -9.36 8.28
C ALA A 24 10.89 -8.57 7.38
N VAL A 25 10.06 -7.69 7.97
CA VAL A 25 9.19 -6.79 7.21
C VAL A 25 10.00 -5.74 6.44
N TYR A 26 11.07 -5.17 7.02
CA TYR A 26 11.96 -4.25 6.31
C TYR A 26 12.76 -4.92 5.19
N ASP A 27 13.25 -6.14 5.41
CA ASP A 27 13.99 -6.92 4.42
C ASP A 27 13.09 -7.24 3.22
N ARG A 28 11.82 -7.64 3.47
CA ARG A 28 10.80 -7.85 2.42
C ARG A 28 10.49 -6.60 1.61
N ILE A 29 10.60 -5.40 2.21
CA ILE A 29 10.46 -4.14 1.47
C ILE A 29 11.70 -3.84 0.64
N GLY A 30 12.89 -4.15 1.17
CA GLY A 30 14.13 -4.09 0.41
C GLY A 30 14.05 -4.95 -0.85
N GLU A 31 13.61 -6.20 -0.69
CA GLU A 31 13.35 -7.13 -1.81
C GLU A 31 12.31 -6.56 -2.77
N LEU A 32 11.15 -6.11 -2.27
CA LEU A 32 10.13 -5.47 -3.09
C LEU A 32 10.69 -4.31 -3.91
N ALA A 33 11.44 -3.40 -3.29
CA ALA A 33 12.00 -2.25 -3.95
C ALA A 33 12.95 -2.65 -5.09
N VAL A 34 13.79 -3.68 -4.88
CA VAL A 34 14.68 -4.20 -5.91
C VAL A 34 13.86 -4.80 -7.06
N THR A 35 12.90 -5.67 -6.77
CA THR A 35 12.09 -6.33 -7.80
C THR A 35 11.27 -5.33 -8.61
N LEU A 36 10.69 -4.31 -7.96
CA LEU A 36 9.92 -3.27 -8.66
C LEU A 36 10.79 -2.43 -9.60
N VAL A 37 12.04 -2.14 -9.24
CA VAL A 37 12.97 -1.36 -10.09
C VAL A 37 13.37 -2.11 -11.35
N GLU A 38 13.42 -3.45 -11.30
CA GLU A 38 13.76 -4.33 -12.43
C GLU A 38 12.60 -4.49 -13.46
N THR A 39 11.40 -4.02 -13.12
CA THR A 39 10.25 -4.07 -14.03
C THR A 39 10.42 -3.16 -15.23
N ASN A 40 9.92 -3.59 -16.40
CA ASN A 40 10.10 -2.90 -17.68
C ASN A 40 8.80 -2.34 -18.27
N SER A 41 7.67 -2.55 -17.58
CA SER A 41 6.37 -2.02 -17.98
C SER A 41 5.54 -1.67 -16.75
N LEU A 42 4.60 -0.74 -16.93
CA LEU A 42 3.64 -0.36 -15.88
C LEU A 42 2.81 -1.57 -15.40
N GLU A 43 2.40 -2.45 -16.31
CA GLU A 43 1.70 -3.70 -16.01
C GLU A 43 2.54 -4.60 -15.08
N SER A 44 3.80 -4.84 -15.45
CA SER A 44 4.70 -5.68 -14.66
C SER A 44 4.98 -5.08 -13.29
N LEU A 45 5.08 -3.75 -13.20
CA LEU A 45 5.23 -3.02 -11.94
C LEU A 45 4.04 -3.27 -11.00
N LEU A 46 2.82 -3.03 -11.50
CA LEU A 46 1.60 -3.17 -10.69
C LEU A 46 1.33 -4.63 -10.29
N GLN A 47 1.54 -5.57 -11.21
CA GLN A 47 1.36 -6.99 -10.92
C GLN A 47 2.37 -7.48 -9.87
N THR A 48 3.64 -7.07 -9.99
CA THR A 48 4.68 -7.41 -9.00
C THR A 48 4.32 -6.84 -7.63
N LEU A 49 3.86 -5.59 -7.58
CA LEU A 49 3.41 -4.96 -6.34
C LEU A 49 2.25 -5.74 -5.71
N CYS A 50 1.21 -6.04 -6.48
CA CYS A 50 0.03 -6.76 -5.99
C CYS A 50 0.39 -8.15 -5.44
N ASN A 51 1.20 -8.91 -6.19
CA ASN A 51 1.63 -10.24 -5.76
C ASN A 51 2.43 -10.17 -4.46
N HIS A 52 3.40 -9.27 -4.37
CA HIS A 52 4.25 -9.16 -3.17
C HIS A 52 3.47 -8.69 -1.94
N LEU A 53 2.50 -7.79 -2.12
CA LEU A 53 1.60 -7.35 -1.05
C LEU A 53 0.65 -8.46 -0.59
N ALA A 54 0.15 -9.28 -1.51
CA ALA A 54 -0.67 -10.43 -1.17
C ALA A 54 0.15 -11.49 -0.41
N ASP A 55 1.31 -11.88 -0.94
CA ASP A 55 2.12 -12.98 -0.40
C ASP A 55 2.79 -12.65 0.94
N HIS A 56 3.21 -11.40 1.13
CA HIS A 56 4.05 -11.02 2.26
C HIS A 56 3.37 -10.08 3.26
N PHE A 57 2.26 -9.44 2.87
CA PHE A 57 1.59 -8.42 3.68
C PHE A 57 0.10 -8.70 3.87
N SER A 58 -0.39 -9.90 3.56
CA SER A 58 -1.80 -10.29 3.80
C SER A 58 -2.78 -9.24 3.31
N VAL A 59 -2.49 -8.68 2.13
CA VAL A 59 -3.37 -7.71 1.45
C VAL A 59 -4.20 -8.50 0.46
N ASP A 60 -5.51 -8.50 0.66
CA ASP A 60 -6.41 -9.29 -0.18
C ASP A 60 -6.61 -8.60 -1.52
N ALA A 61 -6.75 -7.28 -1.54
CA ALA A 61 -6.94 -6.53 -2.77
C ALA A 61 -6.17 -5.22 -2.78
N VAL A 62 -5.67 -4.86 -3.97
CA VAL A 62 -4.89 -3.63 -4.21
C VAL A 62 -5.53 -2.93 -5.40
N ALA A 63 -5.75 -1.63 -5.27
CA ALA A 63 -6.20 -0.78 -6.35
C ALA A 63 -5.33 0.47 -6.38
N VAL A 64 -4.99 0.93 -7.58
CA VAL A 64 -4.26 2.17 -7.77
C VAL A 64 -5.15 3.13 -8.53
N GLU A 65 -5.56 4.21 -7.87
CA GLU A 65 -6.24 5.31 -8.52
C GLU A 65 -5.23 6.27 -9.12
N LEU A 66 -5.31 6.43 -10.43
CA LEU A 66 -4.52 7.39 -11.18
C LEU A 66 -5.44 8.40 -11.86
N PRO A 67 -4.98 9.66 -12.00
CA PRO A 67 -5.70 10.64 -12.80
C PRO A 67 -5.75 10.15 -14.26
N ASP A 68 -6.80 10.55 -14.98
CA ASP A 68 -7.10 10.06 -16.32
C ASP A 68 -6.06 10.58 -17.35
N ASP A 69 -4.91 9.89 -17.42
CA ASP A 69 -3.78 10.21 -18.32
C ASP A 69 -3.87 9.42 -19.65
N GLY A 70 -5.01 8.82 -19.98
CA GLY A 70 -5.19 8.05 -21.21
C GLY A 70 -4.40 6.73 -21.25
N LEU A 71 -4.04 6.20 -20.08
CA LEU A 71 -3.50 4.84 -19.96
C LEU A 71 -4.57 3.82 -20.32
N ASN A 72 -4.16 2.70 -20.93
CA ASN A 72 -5.07 1.58 -21.10
C ASN A 72 -5.61 1.15 -19.73
N PRO A 73 -6.91 0.80 -19.63
CA PRO A 73 -7.47 0.32 -18.38
C PRO A 73 -6.85 -1.03 -18.04
N LEU A 74 -5.88 -1.01 -17.12
CA LEU A 74 -5.43 -2.22 -16.46
C LEU A 74 -6.41 -2.57 -15.34
N PRO A 75 -6.68 -3.86 -15.08
CA PRO A 75 -7.61 -4.27 -14.03
C PRO A 75 -7.16 -3.82 -12.63
N GLU A 76 -5.87 -3.56 -12.40
CA GLU A 76 -5.32 -3.05 -11.15
C GLU A 76 -5.40 -1.52 -11.01
N ILE A 77 -5.73 -0.81 -12.09
CA ILE A 77 -5.85 0.65 -12.11
C ILE A 77 -7.34 1.02 -12.08
N ALA A 78 -7.73 1.72 -11.02
CA ALA A 78 -9.03 2.35 -10.95
C ALA A 78 -8.95 3.78 -11.52
N HIS A 79 -9.92 4.14 -12.35
CA HIS A 79 -10.04 5.49 -12.86
C HIS A 79 -11.21 6.17 -12.13
N PRO A 80 -10.95 7.21 -11.33
CA PRO A 80 -12.02 7.88 -10.60
C PRO A 80 -12.91 8.64 -11.58
N ALA A 81 -14.23 8.42 -11.51
CA ALA A 81 -15.20 9.02 -12.42
C ALA A 81 -15.28 10.57 -12.30
N SER A 82 -14.75 11.16 -11.24
CA SER A 82 -14.75 12.62 -10.97
C SER A 82 -13.37 13.21 -10.68
N GLY A 83 -12.29 12.48 -11.01
CA GLY A 83 -10.92 12.85 -10.64
C GLY A 83 -10.51 12.31 -9.26
N PRO A 84 -9.21 12.27 -8.95
CA PRO A 84 -8.69 11.67 -7.71
C PRO A 84 -9.30 12.35 -6.49
N ASP A 85 -9.76 11.56 -5.52
CA ASP A 85 -10.38 12.07 -4.31
C ASP A 85 -9.35 12.82 -3.47
N THR A 86 -9.31 14.15 -3.66
CA THR A 86 -8.43 15.07 -2.91
C THR A 86 -8.68 15.07 -1.40
N ALA A 87 -9.70 14.33 -0.92
CA ALA A 87 -9.96 14.16 0.51
C ALA A 87 -8.81 13.45 1.26
N PHE A 88 -7.96 12.66 0.56
CA PHE A 88 -6.93 11.83 1.17
C PHE A 88 -5.51 12.39 1.03
N ASP A 89 -5.28 13.64 1.44
CA ASP A 89 -3.94 14.26 1.52
C ASP A 89 -3.01 13.61 2.56
N LYS A 90 -3.54 12.71 3.40
CA LYS A 90 -2.78 11.96 4.41
C LYS A 90 -3.17 10.48 4.38
N PRO A 91 -2.24 9.58 4.75
CA PRO A 91 -2.56 8.16 4.95
C PRO A 91 -3.78 7.97 5.85
N TYR A 92 -4.74 7.17 5.39
CA TYR A 92 -5.91 6.75 6.16
C TYR A 92 -5.87 5.23 6.35
N LEU A 93 -6.12 4.78 7.58
CA LEU A 93 -6.28 3.36 7.91
C LEU A 93 -7.56 3.21 8.72
N GLY A 94 -8.39 2.23 8.38
CA GLY A 94 -9.58 1.93 9.15
C GLY A 94 -10.61 1.15 8.34
N GLU A 95 -11.87 1.30 8.74
CA GLU A 95 -12.99 0.81 7.96
C GLU A 95 -13.10 1.58 6.63
N PRO A 96 -13.65 0.97 5.57
CA PRO A 96 -13.87 1.68 4.32
C PRO A 96 -14.71 2.95 4.52
N PRO A 97 -14.22 4.13 4.09
CA PRO A 97 -15.00 5.36 4.17
C PRO A 97 -16.12 5.35 3.14
N ASP A 98 -17.27 5.95 3.46
CA ASP A 98 -18.43 6.05 2.56
C ASP A 98 -18.12 6.77 1.23
N SER A 99 -17.05 7.59 1.19
CA SER A 99 -16.60 8.27 -0.02
C SER A 99 -15.96 7.33 -1.05
N ILE A 100 -15.57 6.12 -0.64
CA ILE A 100 -14.94 5.13 -1.51
C ILE A 100 -15.89 3.96 -1.73
N GLU A 101 -16.32 3.79 -2.97
CA GLU A 101 -17.10 2.63 -3.39
C GLU A 101 -16.20 1.40 -3.55
N VAL A 102 -15.92 0.71 -2.45
CA VAL A 102 -15.10 -0.52 -2.42
C VAL A 102 -15.59 -1.58 -3.42
N ALA A 103 -16.90 -1.70 -3.60
CA ALA A 103 -17.50 -2.60 -4.58
C ALA A 103 -17.17 -2.20 -6.04
N SER A 104 -17.02 -0.91 -6.32
CA SER A 104 -16.58 -0.43 -7.64
C SER A 104 -15.09 -0.70 -7.88
N LEU A 105 -14.27 -0.69 -6.83
CA LEU A 105 -12.82 -0.89 -6.93
C LEU A 105 -12.42 -2.36 -6.98
N PHE A 106 -13.12 -3.22 -6.24
CA PHE A 106 -12.72 -4.61 -6.04
C PHE A 106 -13.78 -5.62 -6.52
N GLY A 107 -14.88 -5.15 -7.12
CA GLY A 107 -15.96 -5.99 -7.64
C GLY A 107 -16.60 -6.84 -6.54
N GLU A 108 -16.81 -8.12 -6.83
CA GLU A 108 -17.41 -9.08 -5.88
C GLU A 108 -16.60 -9.23 -4.58
N ARG A 109 -15.28 -9.01 -4.65
CA ARG A 109 -14.39 -9.06 -3.48
C ARG A 109 -14.64 -7.89 -2.53
N GLY A 110 -15.27 -6.83 -3.02
CA GLY A 110 -15.66 -5.65 -2.24
C GLY A 110 -16.54 -5.95 -1.03
N ALA A 111 -17.35 -7.01 -1.10
CA ALA A 111 -18.29 -7.37 -0.04
C ALA A 111 -17.63 -8.01 1.18
N GLU A 112 -16.43 -8.55 1.04
CA GLU A 112 -15.70 -9.23 2.12
C GLU A 112 -14.69 -8.32 2.83
N ILE A 113 -14.40 -7.14 2.26
CA ILE A 113 -13.43 -6.19 2.79
C ILE A 113 -13.93 -5.59 4.10
N GLN A 114 -13.11 -5.67 5.14
CA GLN A 114 -13.42 -5.18 6.49
C GLN A 114 -12.49 -4.05 6.95
N SER A 115 -11.32 -3.90 6.32
CA SER A 115 -10.42 -2.79 6.58
C SER A 115 -9.65 -2.37 5.33
N VAL A 116 -9.27 -1.09 5.28
CA VAL A 116 -8.56 -0.47 4.16
C VAL A 116 -7.43 0.44 4.65
N ALA A 117 -6.39 0.55 3.82
CA ALA A 117 -5.40 1.61 3.89
C ALA A 117 -5.42 2.42 2.58
N ILE A 118 -5.56 3.73 2.70
CA ILE A 118 -5.59 4.67 1.58
C ILE A 118 -4.37 5.57 1.71
N LEU A 119 -3.53 5.56 0.68
CA LEU A 119 -2.22 6.19 0.72
C LEU A 119 -2.09 7.16 -0.45
N PRO A 120 -1.84 8.46 -0.21
CA PRO A 120 -1.59 9.38 -1.31
C PRO A 120 -0.29 9.06 -2.03
N LEU A 121 -0.35 9.07 -3.35
CA LEU A 121 0.79 8.97 -4.25
C LEU A 121 1.28 10.37 -4.60
N THR A 122 2.51 10.68 -4.20
CA THR A 122 3.10 12.02 -4.34
C THR A 122 3.98 12.12 -5.57
N GLY A 123 3.87 13.21 -6.35
CA GLY A 123 4.73 13.44 -7.52
C GLY A 123 4.19 12.88 -8.84
N VAL A 124 2.98 12.31 -8.83
CA VAL A 124 2.16 12.12 -10.02
C VAL A 124 1.45 13.45 -10.30
N ALA A 125 1.55 13.98 -11.53
CA ALA A 125 1.23 15.38 -11.86
C ALA A 125 -0.21 15.82 -11.52
N ALA A 126 -1.13 14.87 -11.33
CA ALA A 126 -2.52 15.16 -10.97
C ALA A 126 -2.99 14.44 -9.68
N GLY A 127 -2.08 13.86 -8.89
CA GLY A 127 -2.42 13.15 -7.64
C GLY A 127 -3.03 11.77 -7.89
N GLY A 128 -2.66 10.79 -7.08
CA GLY A 128 -3.18 9.42 -7.15
C GLY A 128 -3.30 8.80 -5.77
N LEU A 129 -4.03 7.70 -5.66
CA LEU A 129 -4.21 6.97 -4.40
C LEU A 129 -3.79 5.51 -4.58
N LEU A 130 -3.07 4.97 -3.61
CA LEU A 130 -2.88 3.54 -3.45
C LEU A 130 -3.85 3.05 -2.38
N LEU A 131 -4.75 2.16 -2.78
CA LEU A 131 -5.72 1.54 -1.89
C LEU A 131 -5.31 0.09 -1.66
N LEU A 132 -5.18 -0.25 -0.39
CA LEU A 132 -4.95 -1.61 0.08
C LEU A 132 -6.18 -2.03 0.86
N ALA A 133 -6.67 -3.23 0.63
CA ALA A 133 -7.85 -3.75 1.28
C ALA A 133 -7.60 -5.15 1.84
N SER A 134 -8.24 -5.44 2.96
CA SER A 134 -8.21 -6.75 3.57
C SER A 134 -9.59 -7.16 4.11
N ASN A 135 -9.84 -8.46 4.07
CA ASN A 135 -11.00 -9.10 4.66
C ASN A 135 -10.90 -9.19 6.20
N GLU A 136 -9.73 -8.89 6.77
CA GLU A 136 -9.51 -8.86 8.20
C GLU A 136 -9.72 -7.45 8.77
N HIS A 137 -10.67 -7.27 9.68
CA HIS A 137 -10.95 -5.98 10.32
C HIS A 137 -9.75 -5.41 11.10
N GLU A 138 -8.94 -6.26 11.74
CA GLU A 138 -7.80 -5.83 12.55
C GLU A 138 -6.53 -5.51 11.73
N ARG A 139 -6.57 -5.69 10.41
CA ARG A 139 -5.38 -5.53 9.55
C ARG A 139 -4.94 -4.07 9.41
N PHE A 140 -5.85 -3.18 9.04
CA PHE A 140 -5.55 -1.75 8.86
C PHE A 140 -6.17 -0.92 9.97
N ARG A 141 -5.75 -1.17 11.21
CA ARG A 141 -6.22 -0.40 12.37
C ARG A 141 -5.68 1.04 12.34
N PRO A 142 -6.46 2.04 12.80
CA PRO A 142 -5.99 3.43 12.89
C PRO A 142 -4.74 3.62 13.77
N ASP A 143 -4.56 2.75 14.76
CA ASP A 143 -3.40 2.77 15.67
C ASP A 143 -2.11 2.23 15.04
N LEU A 144 -2.20 1.61 13.85
CA LEU A 144 -1.08 0.99 13.16
C LEU A 144 -0.20 2.09 12.53
N GLY A 145 1.11 2.02 12.80
CA GLY A 145 2.04 3.00 12.26
C GLY A 145 2.07 2.99 10.73
N THR A 146 1.86 4.14 10.10
CA THR A 146 1.72 4.25 8.63
C THR A 146 3.04 4.33 7.88
N ARG A 147 4.16 4.52 8.59
CA ARG A 147 5.49 4.80 8.01
C ARG A 147 5.88 3.84 6.89
N LEU A 148 5.62 2.57 7.11
CA LEU A 148 5.97 1.50 6.21
C LEU A 148 5.14 1.55 4.92
N LEU A 149 3.83 1.68 5.08
CA LEU A 149 2.88 1.81 3.97
C LEU A 149 3.15 3.08 3.16
N THR A 150 3.45 4.20 3.83
CA THR A 150 3.85 5.44 3.17
C THR A 150 5.16 5.30 2.40
N GLN A 151 6.09 4.46 2.86
CA GLN A 151 7.32 4.17 2.13
C GLN A 151 7.04 3.35 0.85
N VAL A 152 6.14 2.38 0.90
CA VAL A 152 5.68 1.64 -0.29
C VAL A 152 4.99 2.58 -1.27
N ALA A 153 4.09 3.45 -0.80
CA ALA A 153 3.42 4.45 -1.64
C ALA A 153 4.41 5.42 -2.30
N ALA A 154 5.44 5.86 -1.57
CA ALA A 154 6.49 6.72 -2.12
C ALA A 154 7.35 6.00 -3.18
N LEU A 155 7.70 4.73 -2.96
CA LEU A 155 8.40 3.91 -3.95
C LEU A 155 7.57 3.73 -5.22
N LEU A 156 6.30 3.37 -5.08
CA LEU A 156 5.37 3.25 -6.20
C LEU A 156 5.26 4.58 -6.95
N SER A 157 5.09 5.70 -6.24
CA SER A 157 4.99 7.02 -6.86
C SER A 157 6.23 7.38 -7.70
N ALA A 158 7.43 7.11 -7.17
CA ALA A 158 8.68 7.37 -7.89
C ALA A 158 8.81 6.50 -9.15
N LEU A 159 8.36 5.24 -9.10
CA LEU A 159 8.39 4.33 -10.24
C LEU A 159 7.32 4.66 -11.27
N LEU A 160 6.11 5.02 -10.84
CA LEU A 160 5.05 5.53 -11.71
C LEU A 160 5.52 6.77 -12.46
N GLY A 161 6.27 7.67 -11.82
CA GLY A 161 6.89 8.81 -12.48
C GLY A 161 7.76 8.44 -13.69
N ARG A 162 8.36 7.24 -13.74
CA ARG A 162 9.13 6.75 -14.89
C ARG A 162 8.26 6.33 -16.09
N TYR A 163 7.03 5.88 -15.82
CA TYR A 163 6.13 5.36 -16.85
C TYR A 163 5.08 6.39 -17.29
N LEU A 164 4.65 7.26 -16.36
CA LEU A 164 3.60 8.26 -16.58
C LEU A 164 4.15 9.60 -17.06
N ASN A 165 5.44 9.88 -16.84
CA ASN A 165 6.08 11.08 -17.34
C ASN A 165 7.00 10.70 -18.51
N PRO A 166 6.50 10.61 -19.75
CA PRO A 166 7.38 10.48 -20.91
C PRO A 166 8.06 11.83 -21.08
N LEU A 167 9.27 11.99 -20.52
CA LEU A 167 10.23 13.03 -20.90
C LEU A 167 9.60 14.43 -21.11
N THR A 168 9.68 15.32 -20.14
CA THR A 168 10.02 16.71 -20.51
C THR A 168 11.51 16.71 -20.83
N PRO A 169 11.94 16.68 -22.11
CA PRO A 169 13.30 17.07 -22.42
C PRO A 169 13.42 18.55 -22.05
N GLU A 170 14.38 18.90 -21.20
CA GLU A 170 14.96 20.25 -21.23
C GLU A 170 15.73 20.45 -22.55
#